data_AF-A0A0Q4QR75-F1
#
_entry.id   AF-A0A0Q4QR75-F1
#
_cell.length_a   1.000
_cell.length_b   1.000
_cell.length_c   1.000
_cell.angle_alpha   90.00
_cell.angle_beta   90.00
_cell.angle_gamma   90.00
#
_symmetry.space_group_name_H-M   'P 1'
#
loop_
_entity.id
_entity.type
_entity.pdbx_description
1 polymer ?
#
loop_
_entity_poly.entity_id
_entity_poly.type
_entity_poly.pdbx_seq_one_letter_code
_entity_poly.pdbx_strand_id
1 'polypeptide(L)' 'MNEILTPEQLREAVHKLFKDAGYTNPELLESIELLAAENDRLKQEVKKWRLAAARGAAAGTSMNSRLKDALRE' A
#
# COMPACT_ATOMS: atom_id res chain seq x y z
N MET A 1 -21.00 1.58 -2.36
CA MET A 1 -19.53 1.66 -2.24
C MET A 1 -19.21 1.31 -0.81
N ASN A 2 -18.35 0.31 -0.54
CA ASN A 2 -17.83 0.13 0.82
C ASN A 2 -16.88 1.29 1.08
N GLU A 3 -17.25 2.20 1.98
CA GLU A 3 -16.32 3.19 2.51
C GLU A 3 -15.22 2.43 3.26
N ILE A 4 -13.96 2.66 2.86
CA ILE A 4 -12.81 2.11 3.57
C ILE A 4 -12.61 3.00 4.80
N LEU A 5 -12.94 2.45 5.97
CA LEU A 5 -12.70 3.11 7.26
C LEU A 5 -11.20 3.28 7.50
N THR A 6 -10.82 4.40 8.11
CA THR A 6 -9.46 4.56 8.64
C THR A 6 -9.24 3.58 9.80
N PRO A 7 -7.98 3.26 10.16
CA PRO A 7 -7.70 2.42 11.33
C PRO A 7 -8.37 2.93 12.61
N GLU A 8 -8.40 4.24 12.81
CA GLU A 8 -9.03 4.89 13.98
C GLU A 8 -10.54 4.71 13.96
N GLN A 9 -11.18 4.91 12.80
CA GLN A 9 -12.61 4.71 12.63
C GLN A 9 -13.00 3.24 12.82
N LEU A 10 -12.15 2.31 12.35
CA LEU A 10 -12.35 0.88 12.54
C LEU A 10 -12.23 0.50 14.01
N ARG A 11 -11.22 1.05 14.71
CA ARG A 11 -11.02 0.85 16.15
C ARG A 11 -12.20 1.36 16.96
N GLU A 12 -12.71 2.55 16.65
CA GLU A 12 -13.89 3.13 17.30
C GLU A 12 -15.15 2.28 17.06
N ALA A 13 -15.36 1.82 15.82
CA ALA A 13 -16.47 0.94 15.47
C ALA A 13 -16.40 -0.40 16.22
N VAL A 14 -15.23 -1.02 16.31
CA VAL A 14 -15.02 -2.27 17.05
C VAL A 14 -15.20 -2.06 18.56
N HIS A 15 -14.71 -0.95 19.12
CA HIS A 15 -14.96 -0.60 20.52
C HIS A 15 -16.45 -0.45 20.82
N LYS A 16 -17.19 0.21 19.93
CA LYS A 16 -18.65 0.34 20.06
C LYS A 16 -19.34 -1.02 19.99
N LEU A 17 -18.95 -1.87 19.03
CA LEU A 17 -19.46 -3.22 18.90
C LEU A 17 -19.26 -4.05 20.18
N PHE A 18 -18.07 -3.98 20.79
CA PHE A 18 -17.79 -4.67 22.05
C PHE A 18 -18.65 -4.16 23.21
N LYS A 19 -18.84 -2.84 23.28
CA LYS A 19 -19.72 -2.24 24.29
C LYS A 19 -21.16 -2.73 24.12
N ASP A 20 -21.66 -2.77 22.89
CA ASP A 20 -23.02 -3.18 22.56
C ASP A 20 -23.21 -4.71 22.76
N ALA A 21 -22.17 -5.51 22.53
CA ALA A 21 -22.19 -6.96 22.68
C ALA A 21 -21.94 -7.45 24.13
N GLY A 22 -21.51 -6.56 25.03
CA GLY A 22 -21.25 -6.89 26.44
C GLY A 22 -19.98 -7.72 26.69
N TYR A 23 -19.13 -7.89 25.67
CA TYR A 23 -17.83 -8.55 25.79
C TYR A 23 -16.78 -7.83 24.96
N THR A 24 -15.51 -7.99 25.30
CA THR A 24 -14.38 -7.43 24.56
C THR A 24 -13.47 -8.56 24.07
N ASN A 25 -12.85 -8.36 22.91
CA ASN A 25 -11.71 -9.16 22.46
C ASN A 25 -10.51 -8.24 22.18
N PRO A 26 -9.56 -8.12 23.12
CA PRO A 26 -8.38 -7.28 22.97
C PRO A 26 -7.50 -7.63 21.76
N GLU A 27 -7.40 -8.91 21.39
CA GLU A 27 -6.57 -9.37 20.26
C GLU A 27 -7.04 -8.80 18.93
N LEU A 28 -8.35 -8.54 18.80
CA LEU A 28 -8.91 -7.95 17.59
C LEU A 28 -8.48 -6.50 17.43
N LEU A 29 -8.38 -5.75 18.53
CA LEU A 29 -7.91 -4.36 18.51
C LEU A 29 -6.43 -4.29 18.17
N GLU A 30 -5.63 -5.19 18.73
CA GLU A 30 -4.21 -5.32 18.38
C GLU A 30 -4.02 -5.69 16.90
N SER A 31 -4.86 -6.60 16.40
CA SER A 31 -4.83 -7.01 14.98
C SER A 31 -5.11 -5.84 14.03
N ILE A 32 -5.97 -4.88 14.41
CA ILE A 32 -6.23 -3.67 13.60
C ILE A 32 -4.94 -2.86 13.43
N GLU A 33 -4.18 -2.66 14.50
CA GLU A 33 -2.92 -1.89 14.47
C GLU A 33 -1.86 -2.61 13.62
N LEU A 34 -1.72 -3.92 13.79
CA LEU A 34 -0.77 -4.74 13.02
C LEU A 34 -1.11 -4.70 11.51
N LEU A 35 -2.39 -4.84 11.18
CA LEU A 35 -2.85 -4.79 9.79
C LEU A 35 -2.70 -3.39 9.19
N ALA A 36 -2.93 -2.33 9.96
CA ALA A 36 -2.72 -0.96 9.52
C ALA A 36 -1.26 -0.69 9.19
N ALA A 37 -0.34 -1.08 10.09
CA ALA A 37 1.10 -0.95 9.88
C ALA A 37 1.58 -1.74 8.65
N GLU A 38 1.09 -2.98 8.49
CA GLU A 38 1.44 -3.81 7.33
C GLU A 38 0.89 -3.23 6.03
N ASN A 39 -0.33 -2.68 6.04
CA ASN A 39 -0.91 -2.02 4.88
C ASN A 39 -0.06 -0.83 4.42
N ASP A 40 0.43 -0.02 5.37
CA ASP A 40 1.31 1.10 5.06
C ASP A 40 2.68 0.65 4.55
N ARG A 41 3.25 -0.42 5.12
CA ARG A 41 4.47 -1.06 4.61
C ARG A 41 4.30 -1.46 3.15
N LEU A 42 3.21 -2.17 2.83
CA LEU A 42 2.90 -2.64 1.49
C LEU A 42 2.66 -1.49 0.50
N LYS A 43 1.95 -0.42 0.92
CA LYS A 43 1.79 0.79 0.10
C LYS A 43 3.13 1.42 -0.26
N GLN A 44 4.07 1.47 0.68
CA GLN A 44 5.42 1.97 0.42
C GLN A 44 6.20 1.07 -0.53
N GLU A 45 6.11 -0.26 -0.39
CA GLU A 45 6.75 -1.21 -1.31
C GLU A 45 6.21 -1.07 -2.74
N VAL A 46 4.88 -1.01 -2.90
CA VAL A 46 4.25 -0.76 -4.20
C VAL A 46 4.73 0.54 -4.81
N LYS A 47 4.84 1.61 -4.02
CA LYS A 47 5.39 2.90 -4.48
C LYS A 47 6.84 2.75 -4.97
N LYS A 48 7.69 2.04 -4.23
CA LYS A 48 9.08 1.78 -4.60
C LYS A 48 9.17 1.00 -5.92
N TRP A 49 8.39 -0.07 -6.07
CA TRP A 49 8.38 -0.90 -7.28
C TRP A 49 7.86 -0.13 -8.49
N ARG A 50 6.80 0.67 -8.35
CA ARG A 50 6.30 1.54 -9.42
C ARG A 50 7.37 2.52 -9.89
N LEU A 51 8.12 3.14 -8.97
CA LEU A 51 9.22 4.04 -9.32
C LEU A 51 10.39 3.32 -9.99
N ALA A 52 10.72 2.11 -9.53
CA ALA A 52 11.76 1.29 -10.15
C ALA A 52 11.39 0.87 -11.58
N ALA A 53 10.14 0.43 -11.78
CA ALA A 53 9.62 0.07 -13.10
C ALA A 53 9.61 1.27 -14.07
N ALA A 54 9.17 2.45 -13.60
CA ALA A 54 9.18 3.67 -14.40
C ALA A 54 10.60 4.07 -14.86
N ARG A 55 11.61 3.96 -13.97
CA ARG A 55 13.01 4.23 -14.33
C ARG A 55 13.57 3.21 -15.32
N GLY A 56 13.28 1.92 -15.12
CA GLY A 56 13.72 0.85 -16.02
C GLY A 56 13.15 1.01 -17.43
N ALA A 57 11.86 1.36 -17.53
CA ALA A 57 11.21 1.64 -18.80
C ALA A 57 11.83 2.86 -19.52
N ALA A 58 12.08 3.96 -18.80
CA ALA A 58 12.70 5.16 -19.36
C ALA A 58 14.15 4.91 -19.86
N ALA A 59 14.94 4.12 -19.11
CA ALA A 59 16.29 3.76 -19.51
C ALA A 59 16.33 2.88 -20.78
N GLY A 60 15.40 1.93 -20.92
CA GLY A 60 15.28 1.08 -22.10
C GLY A 60 14.94 1.86 -23.38
N THR A 61 14.04 2.84 -23.29
CA THR A 61 13.67 3.69 -24.44
C THR A 61 14.84 4.59 -24.88
N SER A 62 15.55 5.21 -23.93
CA SER A 62 16.74 6.03 -24.19
C SER A 62 17.87 5.22 -24.85
N MET A 63 18.17 4.03 -24.32
CA MET A 63 19.25 3.19 -24.84
C MET A 63 18.96 2.65 -26.26
N ASN A 64 17.70 2.31 -26.55
CA ASN A 64 17.27 1.89 -27.88
C ASN A 64 17.38 3.03 -28.91
N SER A 65 17.06 4.28 -28.53
CA SER A 65 17.24 5.43 -29.41
C SER A 65 18.70 5.67 -29.78
N ARG A 66 19.61 5.65 -28.79
CA ARG A 66 21.05 5.83 -29.00
C ARG A 66 21.68 4.72 -29.84
N LEU A 67 21.24 3.47 -29.65
CA LEU A 67 21.72 2.34 -30.45
C LEU A 67 21.27 2.47 -31.92
N LYS A 68 20.02 2.89 -32.15
CA LYS A 68 19.50 3.12 -33.50
C LYS A 68 20.19 4.26 -34.22
N ASP A 69 20.52 5.34 -33.51
CA ASP A 69 21.24 6.48 -34.09
C ASP A 69 22.69 6.09 -34.43
N ALA A 70 23.38 5.36 -33.55
CA ALA A 70 24.75 4.87 -33.79
C ALA A 70 24.87 3.81 -34.90
N LEU A 71 23.76 3.19 -35.31
CA LEU A 71 23.71 2.26 -36.45
C LEU A 71 23.32 2.95 -37.77
N ARG A 72 22.90 4.22 -37.72
CA ARG A 72 22.45 5.00 -38.87
C ARG A 72 23.54 5.96 -39.38
N GLU A 73 24.47 6.39 -38.51
CA GLU A 73 25.77 6.96 -38.89
C GLU A 73 26.76 5.88 -39.37
#